data_AF-N9LBF8-F1
#
_entry.id   AF-N9LBF8-F1
#
_cell.length_a   1.000
_cell.length_b   1.000
_cell.length_c   1.000
_cell.angle_alpha   90.00
_cell.angle_beta   90.00
_cell.angle_gamma   90.00
#
_symmetry.space_group_name_H-M   'P 1'
#
loop_
_entity.id
_entity.type
_entity.pdbx_description
1 polymer ?
#
loop_
_entity_poly.entity_id
_entity_poly.type
_entity_poly.pdbx_seq_one_letter_code
_entity_poly.pdbx_strand_id
1 'polypeptide(L)'
;MIVSAIIILLVTKSMKKYETNIDIVLNENIEKKDLKIILNTYGYLLNGYEIDKKVGQTNTFFALYKDGSSQDYKKTKINQYSDYIVYAKYKDKYAKMRSTNTLVMGQDVTNIKVVVSSFNNYVYISSSEVTPSIESIKEASFKSKDEYLKDKHDIKMLEYLDRL
;
A
#
# COMPACT_ATOMS: atom_id res chain seq x y z
N MET A 1 -24.12 -53.01 28.62
CA MET A 1 -23.69 -51.61 28.85
C MET A 1 -23.14 -51.07 27.55
N ILE A 2 -23.85 -50.14 26.91
CA ILE A 2 -23.42 -49.51 25.66
C ILE A 2 -22.55 -48.32 26.05
N VAL A 3 -21.29 -48.34 25.64
CA VAL A 3 -20.36 -47.21 25.82
C VAL A 3 -20.59 -46.25 24.65
N SER A 4 -21.29 -45.15 24.90
CA SER A 4 -21.48 -44.08 23.93
C SER A 4 -20.20 -43.25 23.83
N ALA A 5 -19.43 -43.46 22.77
CA ALA A 5 -18.30 -42.60 22.44
C ALA A 5 -18.80 -41.28 21.85
N ILE A 6 -18.59 -40.18 22.58
CA ILE A 6 -18.80 -38.82 22.09
C ILE A 6 -17.61 -38.48 21.18
N ILE A 7 -17.84 -38.37 19.87
CA ILE A 7 -16.85 -37.86 18.92
C ILE A 7 -16.95 -36.33 18.94
N ILE A 8 -15.97 -35.67 19.58
CA ILE A 8 -15.81 -34.22 19.49
C ILE A 8 -15.10 -33.92 18.16
N LEU A 9 -15.85 -33.45 17.17
CA LEU A 9 -15.30 -32.88 15.94
C LEU A 9 -14.69 -31.51 16.26
N LEU A 10 -13.38 -31.48 16.52
CA LEU A 10 -12.58 -30.25 16.50
C LEU A 10 -12.47 -29.78 15.05
N VAL A 11 -13.42 -28.95 14.60
CA VAL A 11 -13.26 -28.18 13.37
C VAL A 11 -12.18 -27.13 13.64
N THR A 12 -10.93 -27.49 13.35
CA THR A 12 -9.86 -26.50 13.26
C THR A 12 -10.16 -25.65 12.03
N LYS A 13 -10.79 -24.49 12.25
CA LYS A 13 -10.92 -23.46 11.22
C LYS A 13 -9.51 -22.95 10.94
N SER A 14 -8.80 -23.62 10.04
CA SER A 14 -7.52 -23.18 9.49
C SER A 14 -7.74 -21.77 8.94
N MET A 15 -7.43 -20.73 9.73
CA MET A 15 -7.43 -19.37 9.24
C MET A 15 -6.38 -19.31 8.13
N LYS A 16 -6.85 -19.24 6.88
CA LYS A 16 -6.00 -19.02 5.71
C LYS A 16 -5.16 -17.77 6.02
N LYS A 17 -3.84 -17.94 6.10
CA LYS A 17 -2.92 -16.82 6.26
C LYS A 17 -2.74 -16.19 4.89
N TYR A 18 -3.35 -15.04 4.68
CA TYR A 18 -3.18 -14.28 3.44
C TYR A 18 -1.82 -13.61 3.45
N GLU A 19 -1.02 -13.80 2.41
CA GLU A 19 0.30 -13.17 2.31
C GLU A 19 0.18 -11.73 1.78
N THR A 20 1.25 -10.96 1.94
CA THR A 20 1.39 -9.62 1.35
C THR A 20 2.69 -9.57 0.59
N ASN A 21 2.61 -9.25 -0.70
CA ASN A 21 3.75 -9.05 -1.59
C ASN A 21 3.75 -7.60 -2.07
N ILE A 22 4.85 -6.90 -1.78
CA ILE A 22 5.04 -5.51 -2.21
C ILE A 22 6.27 -5.45 -3.10
N ASP A 23 6.06 -5.06 -4.35
CA ASP A 23 7.08 -4.90 -5.37
C ASP A 23 7.34 -3.40 -5.60
N ILE A 24 8.60 -2.99 -5.48
CA ILE A 24 9.01 -1.59 -5.65
C ILE A 24 10.05 -1.54 -6.77
N VAL A 25 9.63 -1.00 -7.91
CA VAL A 25 10.45 -0.91 -9.12
C VAL A 25 10.87 0.54 -9.32
N LEU A 26 12.17 0.78 -9.43
CA LEU A 26 12.75 2.12 -9.61
C LEU A 26 13.47 2.16 -10.95
N ASN A 27 13.13 3.12 -11.81
CA ASN A 27 13.88 3.35 -13.03
C ASN A 27 15.27 3.93 -12.74
N GLU A 28 16.20 3.76 -13.68
CA GLU A 28 17.63 4.04 -13.52
C GLU A 28 17.95 5.49 -13.08
N ASN A 29 17.08 6.44 -13.43
CA ASN A 29 17.26 7.87 -13.13
C ASN A 29 16.78 8.28 -11.72
N ILE A 30 16.28 7.34 -10.92
CA ILE A 30 15.76 7.62 -9.58
C ILE A 30 16.85 7.39 -8.53
N GLU A 31 17.27 8.46 -7.85
CA GLU A 31 18.22 8.38 -6.75
C GLU A 31 17.59 7.69 -5.54
N LYS A 32 17.97 6.43 -5.33
CA LYS A 32 17.41 5.55 -4.29
C LYS A 32 17.35 6.18 -2.89
N LYS A 33 18.38 6.94 -2.49
CA LYS A 33 18.49 7.55 -1.16
C LYS A 33 17.47 8.68 -0.92
N ASP A 34 17.01 9.34 -1.98
CA ASP A 34 16.12 10.50 -1.89
C ASP A 34 14.64 10.09 -1.88
N LEU A 35 14.37 8.80 -2.06
CA LEU A 35 13.02 8.23 -2.12
C LEU A 35 12.60 7.67 -0.77
N LYS A 36 11.41 8.07 -0.33
CA LYS A 36 10.70 7.50 0.82
C LYS A 36 9.30 7.12 0.39
N ILE A 37 8.81 5.95 0.80
CA ILE A 37 7.47 5.45 0.46
C ILE A 37 6.81 4.92 1.73
N ILE A 38 5.58 5.35 1.97
CA ILE A 38 4.68 4.78 2.96
C ILE A 38 3.39 4.28 2.32
N LEU A 39 2.79 3.28 2.94
CA LEU A 39 1.45 2.79 2.63
C LEU A 39 0.52 3.19 3.76
N ASN A 40 -0.54 3.95 3.47
CA ASN A 40 -1.61 4.25 4.41
C ASN A 40 -2.82 3.35 4.13
N THR A 41 -3.41 2.74 5.16
CA THR A 41 -4.57 1.87 5.01
C THR A 41 -5.88 2.66 4.93
N TYR A 42 -6.83 2.19 4.11
CA TYR A 42 -8.10 2.85 3.84
C TYR A 42 -9.25 1.83 3.68
N GLY A 43 -10.49 2.32 3.73
CA GLY A 43 -11.67 1.60 3.24
C GLY A 43 -12.31 0.74 4.30
N TYR A 44 -12.11 -0.57 4.22
CA TYR A 44 -12.72 -1.58 5.08
C TYR A 44 -11.69 -2.53 5.67
N LEU A 45 -12.00 -3.11 6.83
CA LEU A 45 -11.35 -4.31 7.31
C LEU A 45 -11.90 -5.53 6.56
N LEU A 46 -11.04 -6.51 6.34
CA LEU A 46 -11.36 -7.76 5.66
C LEU A 46 -11.34 -8.94 6.63
N ASN A 47 -12.28 -9.86 6.42
CA ASN A 47 -12.27 -11.20 6.98
C ASN A 47 -12.06 -12.22 5.84
N GLY A 48 -10.80 -12.39 5.46
CA GLY A 48 -10.45 -13.07 4.21
C GLY A 48 -10.74 -12.20 2.99
N TYR A 49 -11.61 -12.67 2.09
CA TYR A 49 -12.04 -11.90 0.91
C TYR A 49 -13.26 -11.01 1.21
N GLU A 50 -13.92 -11.23 2.35
CA GLU A 50 -15.16 -10.54 2.68
C GLU A 50 -14.90 -9.21 3.39
N ILE A 51 -15.70 -8.22 3.03
CA ILE A 51 -15.75 -6.93 3.75
C ILE A 51 -16.39 -7.17 5.11
N ASP A 52 -15.69 -6.79 6.18
CA ASP A 52 -16.17 -6.89 7.55
C ASP A 52 -16.67 -5.53 8.06
N LYS A 53 -15.75 -4.56 8.23
CA LYS A 53 -16.06 -3.29 8.89
C LYS A 53 -15.51 -2.09 8.14
N LYS A 54 -16.34 -1.07 7.91
CA LYS A 54 -15.89 0.21 7.36
C LYS A 54 -14.97 0.94 8.34
N VAL A 55 -13.80 1.36 7.87
CA VAL A 55 -12.82 2.15 8.64
C VAL A 55 -12.50 3.51 7.99
N GLY A 56 -12.73 3.69 6.69
CA GLY A 56 -12.45 4.95 6.00
C GLY A 56 -10.96 5.29 5.97
N GLN A 57 -10.61 6.59 6.06
CA GLN A 57 -9.22 7.02 6.21
C GLN A 57 -8.68 6.63 7.58
N THR A 58 -7.54 5.95 7.64
CA THR A 58 -6.92 5.53 8.89
C THR A 58 -5.61 6.28 9.12
N ASN A 59 -5.15 6.37 10.37
CA ASN A 59 -3.79 6.88 10.68
C ASN A 59 -2.73 5.77 10.68
N THR A 60 -3.10 4.54 10.30
CA THR A 60 -2.18 3.41 10.24
C THR A 60 -1.38 3.50 8.95
N PHE A 61 -0.07 3.51 9.06
CA PHE A 61 0.82 3.51 7.91
C PHE A 61 2.00 2.56 8.13
N PHE A 62 2.57 2.11 7.01
CA PHE A 62 3.73 1.23 6.98
C PHE A 62 4.80 1.84 6.09
N ALA A 63 6.02 1.96 6.59
CA ALA A 63 7.15 2.31 5.74
C ALA A 63 7.41 1.15 4.76
N LEU A 64 7.45 1.46 3.47
CA LEU A 64 7.73 0.48 2.43
C LEU A 64 9.17 0.62 1.92
N TYR A 65 9.66 1.85 1.84
CA TYR A 65 10.97 2.15 1.30
C TYR A 65 11.54 3.40 1.96
N LYS A 66 12.79 3.35 2.40
CA LYS A 66 13.57 4.51 2.87
C LYS A 66 15.06 4.16 2.91
N ASP A 67 15.91 5.18 2.97
CA ASP A 67 17.36 5.01 3.09
C ASP A 67 17.94 4.10 1.98
N GLY A 68 17.36 4.17 0.78
CA GLY A 68 17.75 3.35 -0.37
C GLY A 68 17.40 1.86 -0.28
N SER A 69 16.49 1.47 0.62
CA SER A 69 16.14 0.07 0.87
C SER A 69 14.65 -0.17 1.12
N SER A 70 14.16 -1.32 0.66
CA SER A 70 12.83 -1.83 1.01
C SER A 70 12.79 -2.24 2.48
N GLN A 71 11.68 -1.96 3.15
CA GLN A 71 11.49 -2.25 4.56
C GLN A 71 10.76 -3.60 4.76
N ASP A 72 10.98 -4.27 5.88
CA ASP A 72 10.26 -5.52 6.18
C ASP A 72 8.80 -5.23 6.54
N TYR A 73 7.88 -5.74 5.72
CA TYR A 73 6.44 -5.62 5.89
C TYR A 73 5.75 -6.97 6.17
N LYS A 74 6.49 -8.09 6.21
CA LYS A 74 5.88 -9.44 6.26
C LYS A 74 5.10 -9.72 7.55
N LYS A 75 5.42 -9.01 8.64
CA LYS A 75 4.74 -9.13 9.95
C LYS A 75 3.65 -8.09 10.17
N THR A 76 3.29 -7.34 9.13
CA THR A 76 2.27 -6.27 9.21
C THR A 76 0.86 -6.83 8.99
N LYS A 77 -0.14 -5.97 9.19
CA LYS A 77 -1.56 -6.27 9.00
C LYS A 77 -2.10 -5.70 7.68
N ILE A 78 -1.23 -5.44 6.70
CA ILE A 78 -1.61 -4.78 5.43
C ILE A 78 -2.75 -5.53 4.74
N ASN A 79 -2.66 -6.86 4.68
CA ASN A 79 -3.69 -7.74 4.11
C ASN A 79 -5.08 -7.64 4.77
N GLN A 80 -5.21 -7.04 5.95
CA GLN A 80 -6.50 -6.92 6.65
C GLN A 80 -7.34 -5.74 6.16
N TYR A 81 -6.86 -4.95 5.20
CA TYR A 81 -7.54 -3.74 4.72
C TYR A 81 -7.90 -3.85 3.24
N SER A 82 -9.02 -3.25 2.82
CA SER A 82 -9.52 -3.33 1.45
C SER A 82 -8.75 -2.47 0.46
N ASP A 83 -8.22 -1.33 0.91
CA ASP A 83 -7.61 -0.33 0.04
C ASP A 83 -6.48 0.39 0.74
N TYR A 84 -5.64 1.02 -0.08
CA TYR A 84 -4.47 1.75 0.36
C TYR A 84 -4.29 3.03 -0.44
N ILE A 85 -3.64 3.99 0.21
CA ILE A 85 -3.02 5.13 -0.46
C ILE A 85 -1.52 5.00 -0.24
N VAL A 86 -0.79 4.83 -1.34
CA VAL A 86 0.68 4.89 -1.33
C VAL A 86 1.05 6.36 -1.41
N TYR A 87 1.81 6.84 -0.43
CA TYR A 87 2.42 8.16 -0.45
C TYR A 87 3.92 8.02 -0.65
N ALA A 88 4.48 8.84 -1.51
CA ALA A 88 5.91 8.86 -1.79
C ALA A 88 6.46 10.28 -1.67
N LYS A 89 7.68 10.39 -1.17
CA LYS A 89 8.50 11.60 -1.20
C LYS A 89 9.75 11.32 -2.01
N TYR A 90 10.07 12.19 -2.96
CA TYR A 90 11.32 12.17 -3.72
C TYR A 90 11.92 13.57 -3.69
N LYS A 91 13.10 13.69 -3.08
CA LYS A 91 13.72 14.99 -2.78
C LYS A 91 12.75 15.87 -1.96
N ASP A 92 12.34 17.01 -2.48
CA ASP A 92 11.44 17.98 -1.86
C ASP A 92 9.96 17.86 -2.31
N LYS A 93 9.65 16.86 -3.17
CA LYS A 93 8.33 16.69 -3.77
C LYS A 93 7.63 15.42 -3.31
N TYR A 94 6.31 15.39 -3.49
CA TYR A 94 5.43 14.33 -2.99
C TYR A 94 4.51 13.83 -4.09
N ALA A 95 4.21 12.54 -4.07
CA ALA A 95 3.23 11.90 -4.94
C ALA A 95 2.34 10.98 -4.10
N LYS A 96 1.13 10.70 -4.60
CA LYS A 96 0.25 9.69 -4.01
C LYS A 96 -0.51 8.92 -5.08
N MET A 97 -0.78 7.64 -4.82
CA MET A 97 -1.61 6.80 -5.68
C MET A 97 -2.47 5.87 -4.85
N ARG A 98 -3.60 5.46 -5.41
CA ARG A 98 -4.48 4.47 -4.79
C ARG A 98 -4.07 3.07 -5.22
N SER A 99 -4.23 2.12 -4.31
CA SER A 99 -4.05 0.69 -4.58
C SER A 99 -5.17 -0.06 -3.87
N THR A 100 -5.81 -0.99 -4.56
CA THR A 100 -6.85 -1.84 -3.97
C THR A 100 -6.23 -3.17 -3.61
N ASN A 101 -6.59 -3.69 -2.43
CA ASN A 101 -6.15 -5.00 -2.00
C ASN A 101 -6.71 -6.06 -2.94
N THR A 102 -5.84 -6.82 -3.59
CA THR A 102 -6.22 -7.88 -4.51
C THR A 102 -7.03 -9.00 -3.87
N LEU A 103 -7.05 -9.12 -2.53
CA LEU A 103 -7.98 -10.02 -1.83
C LEU A 103 -9.44 -9.69 -2.13
N VAL A 104 -9.82 -8.40 -2.24
CA VAL A 104 -11.22 -8.06 -2.58
C VAL A 104 -11.59 -8.43 -4.02
N MET A 105 -10.59 -8.78 -4.83
CA MET A 105 -10.74 -9.27 -6.20
C MET A 105 -10.69 -10.80 -6.29
N GLY A 106 -10.66 -11.50 -5.15
CA GLY A 106 -10.61 -12.96 -5.09
C GLY A 106 -9.21 -13.58 -5.17
N GLN A 107 -8.14 -12.80 -5.09
CA GLN A 107 -6.77 -13.34 -5.06
C GLN A 107 -6.39 -13.83 -3.66
N ASP A 108 -5.49 -14.82 -3.57
CA ASP A 108 -5.05 -15.41 -2.30
C ASP A 108 -3.95 -14.59 -1.58
N VAL A 109 -3.45 -13.56 -2.24
CA VAL A 109 -2.34 -12.72 -1.78
C VAL A 109 -2.70 -11.26 -2.02
N THR A 110 -2.35 -10.40 -1.07
CA THR A 110 -2.35 -8.94 -1.26
C THR A 110 -1.12 -8.55 -2.06
N ASN A 111 -1.30 -8.14 -3.31
CA ASN A 111 -0.23 -7.68 -4.20
C ASN A 111 -0.29 -6.16 -4.35
N ILE A 112 0.81 -5.48 -4.02
CA ILE A 112 0.95 -4.04 -4.19
C ILE A 112 2.21 -3.77 -5.01
N LYS A 113 2.05 -3.17 -6.18
CA LYS A 113 3.17 -2.74 -7.02
C LYS A 113 3.31 -1.23 -6.99
N VAL A 114 4.53 -0.75 -6.77
CA VAL A 114 4.89 0.67 -6.79
C VAL A 114 6.04 0.84 -7.77
N VAL A 115 5.76 1.47 -8.89
CA VAL A 115 6.75 1.85 -9.90
C VAL A 115 7.04 3.34 -9.74
N VAL A 116 8.31 3.71 -9.58
CA VAL A 116 8.75 5.11 -9.60
C VAL A 116 9.58 5.34 -10.85
N SER A 117 9.09 6.23 -11.71
CA SER A 117 9.64 6.43 -13.04
C SER A 117 9.75 7.90 -13.38
N SER A 118 10.49 8.18 -14.47
CA SER A 118 10.67 9.52 -15.03
C SER A 118 10.29 9.54 -16.50
N PHE A 119 9.48 10.51 -16.93
CA PHE A 119 9.13 10.72 -18.34
C PHE A 119 8.87 12.21 -18.59
N ASN A 120 9.42 12.77 -19.67
CA ASN A 120 9.25 14.19 -20.05
C ASN A 120 9.37 15.17 -18.87
N ASN A 121 10.45 15.06 -18.09
CA ASN A 121 10.75 15.85 -16.88
C ASN A 121 9.82 15.64 -15.68
N TYR A 122 8.81 14.77 -15.78
CA TYR A 122 8.01 14.35 -14.64
C TYR A 122 8.64 13.13 -13.99
N VAL A 123 8.80 13.17 -12.67
CA VAL A 123 8.93 11.95 -11.86
C VAL A 123 7.52 11.60 -11.41
N TYR A 124 7.12 10.34 -11.47
CA TYR A 124 5.77 9.89 -11.13
C TYR A 124 5.75 8.51 -10.49
N ILE A 125 4.65 8.18 -9.82
CA ILE A 125 4.39 6.83 -9.31
C ILE A 125 3.26 6.14 -10.07
N SER A 126 3.36 4.82 -10.22
CA SER A 126 2.42 3.99 -10.96
C SER A 126 2.28 2.61 -10.32
N SER A 127 1.20 1.90 -10.63
CA SER A 127 1.03 0.48 -10.30
C SER A 127 1.50 -0.46 -11.42
N SER A 128 2.01 0.10 -12.53
CA SER A 128 2.46 -0.63 -13.72
C SER A 128 3.77 -0.04 -14.27
N GLU A 129 4.61 -0.90 -14.84
CA GLU A 129 5.83 -0.52 -15.56
C GLU A 129 5.53 0.01 -16.97
N VAL A 130 4.32 -0.21 -17.47
CA VAL A 130 3.86 0.36 -18.74
C VAL A 130 3.73 1.87 -18.56
N THR A 131 4.37 2.64 -19.45
CA THR A 131 4.29 4.10 -19.43
C THR A 131 2.85 4.56 -19.65
N PRO A 132 2.23 5.26 -18.69
CA PRO A 132 0.85 5.75 -18.82
C PRO A 132 0.73 6.90 -19.84
N SER A 133 -0.51 7.37 -20.06
CA SER A 133 -0.70 8.62 -20.80
C SER A 133 -0.07 9.80 -20.07
N ILE A 134 0.22 10.88 -20.81
CA ILE A 134 0.84 12.07 -20.23
C ILE A 134 -0.05 12.75 -19.18
N GLU A 135 -1.37 12.66 -19.33
CA GLU A 135 -2.35 13.15 -18.35
C GLU A 135 -2.22 12.38 -17.04
N SER A 136 -2.23 11.04 -17.11
CA SER A 136 -2.04 10.19 -15.92
C SER A 136 -0.68 10.43 -15.26
N ILE A 137 0.38 10.63 -16.04
CA ILE A 137 1.71 10.98 -15.52
C ILE A 137 1.67 12.31 -14.79
N LYS A 138 1.04 13.35 -15.36
CA LYS A 138 0.90 14.66 -14.69
C LYS A 138 0.12 14.55 -13.38
N GLU A 139 -0.94 13.76 -13.35
CA GLU A 139 -1.73 13.53 -12.14
C GLU A 139 -0.93 12.85 -11.04
N ALA A 140 -0.23 11.76 -11.37
CA ALA A 140 0.56 10.94 -10.45
C ALA A 140 2.00 11.43 -10.23
N SER A 141 2.36 12.58 -10.82
CA SER A 141 3.70 13.15 -10.69
C SER A 141 3.99 13.67 -9.29
N PHE A 142 5.27 13.69 -8.93
CA PHE A 142 5.77 14.30 -7.71
C PHE A 142 5.64 15.83 -7.81
N LYS A 143 4.91 16.43 -6.87
CA LYS A 143 4.52 17.84 -6.82
C LYS A 143 4.90 18.51 -5.50
N SER A 144 4.78 19.83 -5.43
CA SER A 144 4.92 20.59 -4.18
C SER A 144 3.90 20.09 -3.15
N LYS A 145 4.26 20.21 -1.86
CA LYS A 145 3.38 19.94 -0.73
C LYS A 145 2.08 20.76 -0.80
N ASP A 146 2.12 21.93 -1.43
CA ASP A 146 0.99 22.86 -1.55
C ASP A 146 -0.22 22.25 -2.29
N GLU A 147 0.03 21.32 -3.23
CA GLU A 147 -1.01 20.61 -3.97
C GLU A 147 -1.89 19.72 -3.07
N TYR A 148 -1.41 19.42 -1.85
CA TYR A 148 -2.06 18.51 -0.90
C TYR A 148 -2.72 19.24 0.27
N LEU A 149 -2.60 20.58 0.37
CA LEU A 149 -3.09 21.36 1.52
C LEU A 149 -4.60 21.30 1.73
N LYS A 150 -5.36 20.91 0.71
CA LYS A 150 -6.82 20.79 0.79
C LYS A 150 -7.27 19.59 1.62
N ASP A 151 -6.42 18.58 1.82
CA ASP A 151 -6.74 17.37 2.59
C ASP A 151 -5.83 17.27 3.82
N LYS A 152 -6.41 17.48 5.01
CA LYS A 152 -5.68 17.39 6.28
C LYS A 152 -5.07 16.00 6.50
N HIS A 153 -5.69 14.96 5.96
CA HIS A 153 -5.19 13.58 6.07
C HIS A 153 -3.92 13.40 5.24
N ASP A 154 -3.92 13.92 4.01
CA ASP A 154 -2.72 13.91 3.17
C ASP A 154 -1.56 14.62 3.87
N ILE A 155 -1.79 15.84 4.38
CA ILE A 155 -0.74 16.62 5.06
C ILE A 155 -0.11 15.82 6.21
N LYS A 156 -0.93 15.12 6.99
CA LYS A 156 -0.44 14.25 8.06
C LYS A 156 0.45 13.12 7.53
N MET A 157 0.06 12.48 6.43
CA MET A 157 0.87 11.43 5.79
C MET A 157 2.19 11.98 5.23
N LEU A 158 2.17 13.19 4.66
CA LEU A 158 3.39 13.85 4.17
C LEU A 158 4.33 14.24 5.31
N GLU A 159 3.81 14.69 6.45
CA GLU A 159 4.63 14.95 7.65
C GLU A 159 5.30 13.67 8.19
N TYR A 160 4.66 12.51 8.08
CA TYR A 160 5.31 11.24 8.42
C TYR A 160 6.46 10.93 7.46
N LEU A 161 6.27 11.11 6.15
CA LEU A 161 7.34 10.97 5.16
C LEU A 161 8.52 11.91 5.44
N ASP A 162 8.26 13.13 5.92
CA ASP A 162 9.30 14.09 6.27
C ASP A 162 10.18 13.63 7.43
N ARG A 163 9.61 12.87 8.37
CA ARG A 163 10.29 12.39 9.60
C ARG A 163 11.00 11.04 9.45
N LEU A 164 10.71 10.28 8.40
CA LEU A 164 11.30 8.94 8.17
C LEU A 164 12.80 8.96 7.91
#